data_AF-A0A9D8JVI8-F1
#
_entry.id   AF-A0A9D8JVI8-F1
#
_cell.length_a   1.000
_cell.length_b   1.000
_cell.length_c   1.000
_cell.angle_alpha   90.00
_cell.angle_beta   90.00
_cell.angle_gamma   90.00
#
_symmetry.space_group_name_H-M   'P 1'
#
loop_
_entity.id
_entity.type
_entity.pdbx_description
1 polymer ?
#
loop_
_entity_poly.entity_id
_entity_poly.type
_entity_poly.pdbx_seq_one_letter_code
_entity_poly.pdbx_strand_id
1 'polypeptide(L)'
;MNDSVDMGKAFMHLFDDKDWISKTAVGACLSMAPILNFAVVGYELRVVRNVSSGEPQAMPQWDDIGKMFTDGLQLALARWVLALPLTIFICLPLAAFFGFPFIAAIATESAPNADVDRAMGLSFGMGMMLFLLCGGVAAIGSLALGFIYPAMTANFLRHGTFAACFNFPQIVGFIRRNASNYITVWVSAILAGIVYSMAASIVYLIPCLGSVLALPLSAAGVFWIYMVTGHALGQALAFDKPESPS
;
A
#
# COMPACT_ATOMS: atom_id res chain seq x y z
N MET A 1 32.42 -0.53 0.79
CA MET A 1 31.09 -0.90 0.28
C MET A 1 30.18 0.26 0.61
N ASN A 2 29.44 0.80 -0.37
CA ASN A 2 28.44 1.83 -0.06
C ASN A 2 27.32 1.11 0.71
N ASP A 3 27.16 1.40 2.00
CA ASP A 3 26.07 0.88 2.84
C ASP A 3 24.76 1.61 2.50
N SER A 4 24.35 1.49 1.23
CA SER A 4 23.20 2.15 0.65
C SER A 4 22.22 1.14 0.08
N VAL A 5 20.93 1.37 0.28
CA VAL A 5 19.87 0.53 -0.31
C VAL A 5 19.99 0.49 -1.84
N ASP A 6 20.06 -0.71 -2.40
CA ASP A 6 20.04 -0.94 -3.85
C ASP A 6 18.59 -1.00 -4.34
N MET A 7 18.15 0.08 -4.99
CA MET A 7 16.81 0.15 -5.59
C MET A 7 16.68 -0.82 -6.76
N GLY A 8 17.70 -0.96 -7.63
CA GLY A 8 17.62 -1.84 -8.80
C GLY A 8 17.36 -3.29 -8.37
N LYS A 9 18.09 -3.74 -7.35
CA LYS A 9 17.86 -5.05 -6.73
C LYS A 9 16.48 -5.14 -6.08
N ALA A 10 16.01 -4.10 -5.40
CA ALA A 10 14.66 -4.10 -4.82
C ALA A 10 13.54 -4.25 -5.87
N PHE A 11 13.70 -3.72 -7.09
CA PHE A 11 12.72 -3.89 -8.16
C PHE A 11 12.80 -5.26 -8.84
N MET A 12 14.02 -5.79 -8.99
CA MET A 12 14.28 -7.01 -9.76
C MET A 12 14.24 -8.31 -8.95
N HIS A 13 14.42 -8.25 -7.63
CA HIS A 13 14.54 -9.46 -6.79
C HIS A 13 13.36 -10.43 -6.91
N LEU A 14 12.14 -9.92 -7.19
CA LEU A 14 10.97 -10.77 -7.43
C LEU A 14 11.24 -11.70 -8.63
N PHE A 15 11.78 -11.15 -9.72
CA PHE A 15 11.99 -11.86 -10.98
C PHE A 15 13.23 -12.77 -10.95
N ASP A 16 14.13 -12.57 -9.98
CA ASP A 16 15.29 -13.44 -9.77
C ASP A 16 14.92 -14.78 -9.11
N ASP A 17 13.73 -14.88 -8.49
CA ASP A 17 13.25 -16.13 -7.87
C ASP A 17 12.69 -17.09 -8.92
N LYS A 18 13.12 -18.36 -8.92
CA LYS A 18 12.67 -19.36 -9.91
C LYS A 18 11.17 -19.61 -9.87
N ASP A 19 10.56 -19.47 -8.70
CA ASP A 19 9.14 -19.73 -8.46
C ASP A 19 8.32 -18.44 -8.40
N TRP A 20 8.84 -17.31 -8.92
CA TRP A 20 8.22 -16.00 -8.82
C TRP A 20 6.77 -15.97 -9.33
N ILE A 21 6.48 -16.69 -10.41
CA ILE A 21 5.12 -16.79 -10.98
C ILE A 21 4.18 -17.45 -9.98
N SER A 22 4.59 -18.60 -9.41
CA SER A 22 3.79 -19.35 -8.44
C SER A 22 3.54 -18.51 -7.18
N LYS A 23 4.59 -17.90 -6.63
CA LYS A 23 4.51 -17.06 -5.43
C LYS A 23 3.66 -15.81 -5.65
N THR A 24 3.78 -15.18 -6.81
CA THR A 24 2.98 -14.00 -7.18
C THR A 24 1.53 -14.39 -7.45
N ALA A 25 1.26 -15.52 -8.10
CA ALA A 25 -0.09 -16.01 -8.33
C ALA A 25 -0.82 -16.28 -7.02
N VAL A 26 -0.17 -16.97 -6.07
CA VAL A 26 -0.73 -17.20 -4.73
C VAL A 26 -0.93 -15.88 -3.98
N GLY A 27 0.06 -14.98 -4.01
CA GLY A 27 -0.05 -13.65 -3.39
C GLY A 27 -1.19 -12.81 -3.98
N ALA A 28 -1.40 -12.87 -5.29
CA ALA A 28 -2.50 -12.19 -5.97
C ALA A 28 -3.85 -12.81 -5.58
N CYS A 29 -3.99 -14.13 -5.59
CA CYS A 29 -5.20 -14.81 -5.14
C CYS A 29 -5.57 -14.47 -3.69
N LEU A 30 -4.58 -14.43 -2.79
CA LEU A 30 -4.79 -14.03 -1.39
C LEU A 30 -5.16 -12.55 -1.26
N SER A 31 -4.54 -11.67 -2.05
CA SER A 31 -4.85 -10.23 -2.07
C SER A 31 -6.29 -9.94 -2.50
N MET A 32 -6.84 -10.75 -3.41
CA MET A 32 -8.22 -10.63 -3.88
C MET A 32 -9.25 -11.00 -2.81
N ALA A 33 -8.87 -11.86 -1.86
CA ALA A 33 -9.73 -12.26 -0.75
C ALA A 33 -9.66 -11.23 0.38
N PRO A 34 -10.75 -10.49 0.71
CA PRO A 34 -10.69 -9.33 1.61
C PRO A 34 -10.15 -9.60 3.01
N ILE A 35 -10.32 -10.82 3.52
CA ILE A 35 -9.82 -11.24 4.83
C ILE A 35 -8.41 -11.84 4.69
N LEU A 36 -8.18 -12.69 3.68
CA LEU A 36 -6.90 -13.37 3.53
C LEU A 36 -5.77 -12.45 3.02
N ASN A 37 -6.09 -11.25 2.54
CA ASN A 37 -5.10 -10.26 2.10
C ASN A 37 -4.08 -9.90 3.19
N PHE A 38 -4.43 -10.07 4.48
CA PHE A 38 -3.50 -9.82 5.59
C PHE A 38 -2.29 -10.77 5.56
N ALA A 39 -2.43 -11.98 4.99
CA ALA A 39 -1.31 -12.89 4.80
C ALA A 39 -0.22 -12.28 3.90
N VAL A 40 -0.58 -11.42 2.95
CA VAL A 40 0.37 -10.73 2.07
C VAL A 40 1.22 -9.71 2.83
N VAL A 41 0.63 -9.02 3.80
CA VAL A 41 1.36 -8.14 4.72
C VAL A 41 2.33 -8.96 5.62
N GLY A 42 1.92 -10.16 6.04
CA GLY A 42 2.82 -11.08 6.73
C GLY A 42 3.94 -11.63 5.84
N TYR A 43 3.65 -11.84 4.56
CA TYR A 43 4.65 -12.22 3.59
C TYR A 43 5.68 -11.10 3.38
N GLU A 44 5.25 -9.83 3.29
CA GLU A 44 6.12 -8.65 3.29
C GLU A 44 7.07 -8.67 4.50
N LEU A 45 6.54 -8.91 5.71
CA LEU A 45 7.36 -9.00 6.93
C LEU A 45 8.45 -10.08 6.86
N ARG A 46 8.13 -11.24 6.28
CA ARG A 46 9.11 -12.32 6.08
C ARG A 46 10.16 -11.95 5.04
N VAL A 47 9.79 -11.27 3.95
CA VAL A 47 10.75 -10.74 2.96
C VAL A 47 11.71 -9.77 3.63
N VAL A 48 11.19 -8.81 4.41
CA VAL A 48 12.02 -7.86 5.15
C VAL A 48 13.00 -8.60 6.06
N ARG A 49 12.52 -9.62 6.79
CA ARG A 49 13.35 -10.45 7.68
C ARG A 49 14.44 -11.20 6.91
N ASN A 50 14.10 -11.91 5.85
CA ASN A 50 15.04 -12.68 5.02
C ASN A 50 16.14 -11.77 4.47
N VAL A 51 15.75 -10.63 3.87
CA VAL A 51 16.70 -9.67 3.30
C VAL A 51 17.58 -9.05 4.38
N SER A 52 17.00 -8.67 5.53
CA SER A 52 17.78 -8.10 6.65
C SER A 52 18.76 -9.10 7.28
N SER A 53 18.48 -10.39 7.18
CA SER A 53 19.32 -11.48 7.69
C SER A 53 20.35 -11.97 6.66
N GLY A 54 20.34 -11.42 5.44
CA GLY A 54 21.23 -11.84 4.36
C GLY A 54 20.90 -13.21 3.76
N GLU A 55 19.64 -13.67 3.90
CA GLU A 55 19.21 -14.94 3.32
C GLU A 55 19.32 -14.91 1.78
N PRO A 56 19.89 -15.96 1.14
CA PRO A 56 20.05 -15.99 -0.32
C PRO A 56 18.73 -15.88 -1.08
N GLN A 57 17.66 -16.41 -0.49
CA GLN A 57 16.32 -16.38 -1.06
C GLN A 57 15.45 -15.36 -0.32
N ALA A 58 15.32 -14.16 -0.90
CA ALA A 58 14.53 -13.07 -0.33
C ALA A 58 13.04 -13.43 -0.19
N MET A 59 12.48 -14.17 -1.16
CA MET A 59 11.06 -14.52 -1.20
C MET A 59 10.75 -15.83 -0.44
N PRO A 60 9.95 -15.79 0.63
CA PRO A 60 9.49 -16.98 1.34
C PRO A 60 8.69 -17.95 0.45
N GLN A 61 8.50 -19.18 0.92
CA GLN A 61 7.49 -20.08 0.38
C GLN A 61 6.15 -19.85 1.10
N TRP A 62 5.03 -20.17 0.47
CA TRP A 62 3.68 -20.09 1.06
C TRP A 62 3.34 -21.32 1.93
N ASP A 63 4.27 -21.71 2.79
CA ASP A 63 4.18 -22.91 3.64
C ASP A 63 3.40 -22.68 4.94
N ASP A 64 3.55 -21.50 5.53
CA ASP A 64 2.99 -21.13 6.83
C ASP A 64 2.14 -19.86 6.72
N ILE A 65 1.09 -19.97 5.90
CA ILE A 65 0.10 -18.91 5.64
C ILE A 65 -0.58 -18.48 6.95
N GLY A 66 -0.81 -19.41 7.88
CA GLY A 66 -1.44 -19.12 9.18
C GLY A 66 -0.65 -18.10 9.99
N LYS A 67 0.67 -18.29 10.12
CA LYS A 67 1.52 -17.32 10.83
C LYS A 67 1.70 -16.02 10.05
N MET A 68 1.81 -16.08 8.71
CA MET A 68 1.83 -14.87 7.90
C MET A 68 0.54 -14.06 8.09
N PHE A 69 -0.61 -14.74 8.14
CA PHE A 69 -1.88 -14.09 8.41
C PHE A 69 -1.91 -13.43 9.78
N THR A 70 -1.45 -14.09 10.85
CA THR A 70 -1.48 -13.50 12.21
C THR A 70 -0.55 -12.30 12.34
N ASP A 71 0.68 -12.41 11.85
CA ASP A 71 1.67 -11.33 11.92
C ASP A 71 1.23 -10.15 11.04
N GLY A 72 0.74 -10.47 9.83
CA GLY A 72 0.22 -9.51 8.88
C GLY A 72 -1.05 -8.82 9.36
N LEU A 73 -1.95 -9.52 10.05
CA LEU A 73 -3.17 -8.95 10.64
C LEU A 73 -2.82 -7.91 11.70
N GLN A 74 -1.88 -8.20 12.61
CA GLN A 74 -1.46 -7.23 13.63
C GLN A 74 -0.88 -5.95 13.00
N LEU A 75 0.02 -6.11 12.03
CA LEU A 75 0.61 -4.97 11.33
C LEU A 75 -0.42 -4.21 10.49
N ALA A 76 -1.30 -4.92 9.78
CA ALA A 76 -2.35 -4.31 8.98
C ALA A 76 -3.31 -3.52 9.86
N LEU A 77 -3.78 -4.08 10.98
CA LEU A 77 -4.62 -3.37 11.93
C LEU A 77 -3.92 -2.12 12.48
N ALA A 78 -2.61 -2.19 12.75
CA ALA A 78 -1.87 -1.03 13.22
C ALA A 78 -1.79 0.08 12.15
N ARG A 79 -1.48 -0.29 10.90
CA ARG A 79 -1.49 0.61 9.74
C ARG A 79 -2.90 1.21 9.55
N TRP A 80 -3.95 0.40 9.68
CA TRP A 80 -5.34 0.83 9.57
C TRP A 80 -5.74 1.82 10.66
N VAL A 81 -5.40 1.58 11.92
CA VAL A 81 -5.67 2.50 13.04
C VAL A 81 -5.05 3.87 12.76
N LEU A 82 -3.83 3.92 12.22
CA LEU A 82 -3.19 5.17 11.82
C LEU A 82 -3.86 5.81 10.58
N ALA A 83 -4.38 4.99 9.66
CA ALA A 83 -5.09 5.45 8.46
C ALA A 83 -6.50 5.96 8.72
N LEU A 84 -7.17 5.53 9.81
CA LEU A 84 -8.58 5.82 10.08
C LEU A 84 -8.97 7.31 9.92
N PRO A 85 -8.21 8.29 10.45
CA PRO A 85 -8.58 9.70 10.28
C PRO A 85 -8.61 10.12 8.81
N LEU A 86 -7.63 9.65 8.03
CA LEU A 86 -7.56 9.91 6.60
C LEU A 86 -8.68 9.19 5.84
N THR A 87 -8.98 7.94 6.19
CA THR A 87 -10.08 7.17 5.58
C THR A 87 -11.42 7.85 5.82
N ILE A 88 -11.73 8.27 7.05
CA ILE A 88 -12.97 9.01 7.37
C ILE A 88 -13.03 10.31 6.56
N PHE A 89 -11.92 11.03 6.48
CA PHE A 89 -11.81 12.26 5.69
C PHE A 89 -12.06 12.04 4.19
N ILE A 90 -11.65 10.90 3.63
CA ILE A 90 -11.89 10.52 2.22
C ILE A 90 -13.31 10.00 1.99
N CYS A 91 -13.89 9.29 2.96
CA CYS A 91 -15.24 8.72 2.83
C CYS A 91 -16.31 9.80 2.68
N LEU A 92 -16.18 10.95 3.35
CA LEU A 92 -17.13 12.07 3.25
C LEU A 92 -17.29 12.63 1.82
N PRO A 93 -16.21 13.08 1.13
CA PRO A 93 -16.31 13.58 -0.24
C PRO A 93 -16.67 12.48 -1.24
N LEU A 94 -16.28 11.22 -1.00
CA LEU A 94 -16.69 10.10 -1.84
C LEU A 94 -18.20 9.84 -1.73
N ALA A 95 -18.74 9.85 -0.52
CA ALA A 95 -20.17 9.74 -0.28
C ALA A 95 -20.95 10.92 -0.88
N ALA A 96 -20.39 12.14 -0.86
CA ALA A 96 -20.97 13.29 -1.54
C ALA A 96 -20.95 13.14 -3.07
N PHE A 97 -19.85 12.62 -3.63
CA PHE A 97 -19.70 12.40 -5.07
C PHE A 97 -20.76 11.43 -5.62
N PHE A 98 -20.99 10.31 -4.93
CA PHE A 98 -22.03 9.35 -5.34
C PHE A 98 -23.42 9.69 -4.82
N GLY A 99 -23.52 10.34 -3.66
CA GLY A 99 -24.78 10.61 -2.97
C GLY A 99 -25.53 11.83 -3.49
N PHE A 100 -24.83 12.92 -3.86
CA PHE A 100 -25.51 14.11 -4.36
C PHE A 100 -26.27 13.88 -5.67
N PRO A 101 -25.72 13.17 -6.69
CA PRO A 101 -26.50 12.80 -7.88
C PRO A 101 -27.70 11.92 -7.56
N PHE A 102 -27.57 11.00 -6.60
CA PHE A 102 -28.67 10.13 -6.18
C PHE A 102 -29.81 10.89 -5.49
N ILE A 103 -29.47 11.82 -4.58
CA ILE A 103 -30.46 12.69 -3.91
C ILE A 103 -31.14 13.60 -4.93
N ALA A 104 -30.39 14.18 -5.87
CA ALA A 104 -30.94 15.02 -6.92
C ALA A 104 -31.92 14.25 -7.81
N ALA A 105 -31.59 13.01 -8.18
CA ALA A 105 -32.47 12.16 -8.99
C ALA A 105 -33.82 11.90 -8.31
N ILE A 106 -33.83 11.67 -6.99
CA ILE A 106 -35.07 11.52 -6.20
C ILE A 106 -35.83 12.85 -6.11
N ALA A 107 -35.13 13.94 -5.83
CA ALA A 107 -35.74 15.26 -5.63
C ALA A 107 -36.41 15.82 -6.89
N THR A 108 -35.97 15.41 -8.08
CA THR A 108 -36.48 15.91 -9.36
C THR A 108 -37.36 14.90 -10.11
N GLU A 109 -37.84 13.83 -9.46
CA GLU A 109 -38.61 12.75 -10.11
C GLU A 109 -39.87 13.24 -10.85
N SER A 110 -40.52 14.31 -10.35
CA SER A 110 -41.72 14.90 -10.95
C SER A 110 -41.46 16.20 -11.73
N ALA A 111 -40.20 16.59 -11.92
CA ALA A 111 -39.83 17.85 -12.55
C ALA A 111 -39.75 17.74 -14.09
N PRO A 112 -39.91 18.86 -14.83
CA PRO A 112 -39.63 18.89 -16.26
C PRO A 112 -38.17 18.50 -16.58
N ASN A 113 -37.93 17.78 -17.68
CA ASN A 113 -36.61 17.25 -18.06
C ASN A 113 -35.48 18.32 -18.04
N ALA A 114 -35.78 19.56 -18.42
CA ALA A 114 -34.79 20.64 -18.42
C ALA A 114 -34.29 21.03 -17.02
N ASP A 115 -35.12 20.87 -15.99
CA ASP A 115 -34.75 21.14 -14.59
C ASP A 115 -34.03 19.94 -13.96
N VAL A 116 -34.38 18.72 -14.38
CA VAL A 116 -33.67 17.48 -14.02
C VAL A 116 -32.22 17.55 -14.50
N ASP A 117 -31.98 17.88 -15.77
CA ASP A 117 -30.63 17.95 -16.35
C ASP A 117 -29.75 18.99 -15.63
N ARG A 118 -30.34 20.15 -15.30
CA ARG A 118 -29.64 21.20 -14.54
C ARG A 118 -29.32 20.77 -13.11
N ALA A 119 -30.28 20.15 -12.41
CA ALA A 119 -30.09 19.69 -11.04
C ALA A 119 -29.04 18.57 -10.96
N MET A 120 -29.06 17.62 -11.89
CA MET A 120 -28.06 16.56 -11.99
C MET A 120 -26.68 17.11 -12.31
N GLY A 121 -26.56 18.02 -13.28
CA GLY A 121 -25.30 18.66 -13.65
C GLY A 121 -24.68 19.45 -12.49
N LEU A 122 -25.48 20.24 -11.77
CA LEU A 122 -25.02 20.98 -10.59
C LEU A 122 -24.61 20.05 -9.44
N SER A 123 -25.38 18.99 -9.19
CA SER A 123 -25.10 18.04 -8.10
C SER A 123 -23.84 17.22 -8.37
N PHE A 124 -23.66 16.78 -9.62
CA PHE A 124 -22.43 16.12 -10.05
C PHE A 124 -21.23 17.07 -10.00
N GLY A 125 -21.39 18.31 -10.49
CA GLY A 125 -20.35 19.33 -10.43
C GLY A 125 -19.91 19.66 -9.00
N MET A 126 -20.87 19.77 -8.07
CA MET A 126 -20.60 20.04 -6.66
C MET A 126 -19.92 18.84 -5.97
N GLY A 127 -20.39 17.62 -6.23
CA GLY A 127 -19.75 16.39 -5.74
C GLY A 127 -18.32 16.24 -6.26
N MET A 128 -18.09 16.48 -7.55
CA MET A 128 -16.77 16.42 -8.18
C MET A 128 -15.82 17.49 -7.63
N MET A 129 -16.30 18.73 -7.46
CA MET A 129 -15.51 19.82 -6.87
C MET A 129 -15.05 19.46 -5.45
N LEU A 130 -15.96 18.97 -4.60
CA LEU A 130 -15.63 18.55 -3.24
C LEU A 130 -14.64 17.37 -3.24
N PHE A 131 -14.82 16.40 -4.14
CA PHE A 131 -13.91 15.28 -4.31
C PHE A 131 -12.50 15.72 -4.70
N LEU A 132 -12.36 16.68 -5.63
CA LEU A 132 -11.04 17.18 -6.05
C LEU A 132 -10.36 17.99 -4.94
N LEU A 133 -11.09 18.87 -4.26
CA LEU A 133 -10.56 19.70 -3.18
C LEU A 133 -10.10 18.85 -1.98
N CYS A 134 -10.94 17.94 -1.51
CA CYS A 134 -10.59 17.02 -0.42
C CYS A 134 -9.59 15.96 -0.89
N GLY A 135 -9.64 15.55 -2.16
CA GLY A 135 -8.75 14.56 -2.76
C GLY A 135 -7.28 15.00 -2.74
N GLY A 136 -7.00 16.30 -2.96
CA GLY A 136 -5.63 16.84 -2.85
C GLY A 136 -5.06 16.71 -1.44
N VAL A 137 -5.85 17.06 -0.42
CA VAL A 137 -5.45 16.91 1.00
C VAL A 137 -5.28 15.42 1.35
N ALA A 138 -6.18 14.57 0.86
CA ALA A 138 -6.10 13.14 1.03
C ALA A 138 -4.84 12.52 0.39
N ALA A 139 -4.43 13.00 -0.78
CA ALA A 139 -3.22 12.56 -1.47
C ALA A 139 -1.95 12.94 -0.69
N ILE A 140 -1.91 14.12 -0.08
CA ILE A 140 -0.79 14.52 0.79
C ILE A 140 -0.77 13.64 2.06
N GLY A 141 -1.95 13.38 2.65
CA GLY A 141 -2.08 12.50 3.81
C GLY A 141 -1.64 11.06 3.51
N SER A 142 -1.96 10.52 2.33
CA SER A 142 -1.56 9.17 1.95
C SER A 142 -0.05 9.06 1.72
N LEU A 143 0.60 10.09 1.19
CA LEU A 143 2.06 10.17 1.11
C LEU A 143 2.70 10.21 2.49
N ALA A 144 2.12 10.94 3.45
CA ALA A 144 2.59 10.97 4.82
C ALA A 144 2.47 9.60 5.51
N LEU A 145 1.35 8.90 5.32
CA LEU A 145 1.19 7.52 5.82
C LEU A 145 2.17 6.56 5.15
N GLY A 146 2.34 6.66 3.82
CA GLY A 146 3.33 5.88 3.07
C GLY A 146 4.77 6.15 3.55
N PHE A 147 5.06 7.36 4.04
CA PHE A 147 6.32 7.69 4.67
C PHE A 147 6.48 7.07 6.08
N ILE A 148 5.40 6.79 6.82
CA ILE A 148 5.47 6.25 8.18
C ILE A 148 5.44 4.71 8.20
N TYR A 149 4.72 4.08 7.27
CA TYR A 149 4.50 2.63 7.27
C TYR A 149 5.77 1.77 7.22
N PRO A 150 6.83 2.07 6.43
CA PRO A 150 8.06 1.29 6.45
C PRO A 150 8.73 1.30 7.83
N ALA A 151 8.75 2.45 8.52
CA ALA A 151 9.29 2.53 9.87
C ALA A 151 8.42 1.80 10.92
N MET A 152 7.09 1.82 10.79
CA MET A 152 6.21 1.00 11.63
C MET A 152 6.52 -0.48 11.48
N THR A 153 6.76 -0.91 10.24
CA THR A 153 7.09 -2.31 9.88
C THR A 153 8.43 -2.73 10.47
N ALA A 154 9.45 -1.86 10.37
CA ALA A 154 10.74 -2.06 11.01
C ALA A 154 10.61 -2.23 12.52
N ASN A 155 9.81 -1.39 13.18
CA ASN A 155 9.66 -1.47 14.63
C ASN A 155 8.83 -2.70 15.07
N PHE A 156 7.82 -3.06 14.30
CA PHE A 156 7.05 -4.29 14.51
C PHE A 156 7.95 -5.54 14.40
N LEU A 157 8.87 -5.58 13.43
CA LEU A 157 9.81 -6.69 13.30
C LEU A 157 10.77 -6.84 14.49
N ARG A 158 11.18 -5.72 15.09
CA ARG A 158 12.10 -5.70 16.24
C ARG A 158 11.45 -6.18 17.53
N HIS A 159 10.19 -5.80 17.75
CA HIS A 159 9.52 -6.00 19.03
C HIS A 159 8.38 -7.01 19.00
N GLY A 160 7.87 -7.39 17.82
CA GLY A 160 6.84 -8.41 17.65
C GLY A 160 5.50 -8.11 18.32
N THR A 161 5.23 -6.85 18.67
CA THR A 161 4.01 -6.46 19.40
C THR A 161 3.26 -5.36 18.66
N PHE A 162 1.93 -5.40 18.72
CA PHE A 162 1.05 -4.39 18.14
C PHE A 162 1.36 -2.97 18.65
N ALA A 163 1.65 -2.82 19.94
CA ALA A 163 1.98 -1.53 20.55
C ALA A 163 3.28 -0.92 19.99
N ALA A 164 4.24 -1.73 19.54
CA ALA A 164 5.48 -1.24 18.96
C ALA A 164 5.26 -0.44 17.68
N CYS A 165 4.19 -0.71 16.93
CA CYS A 165 3.83 0.06 15.74
C CYS A 165 3.57 1.55 16.03
N PHE A 166 3.24 1.91 17.28
CA PHE A 166 2.92 3.27 17.70
C PHE A 166 3.98 3.90 18.59
N ASN A 167 5.14 3.27 18.74
CA ASN A 167 6.26 3.87 19.47
C ASN A 167 6.96 4.91 18.58
N PHE A 168 6.34 6.10 18.48
CA PHE A 168 6.82 7.20 17.65
C PHE A 168 8.27 7.63 17.96
N PRO A 169 8.73 7.67 19.22
CA PRO A 169 10.14 7.93 19.51
C PRO A 169 11.10 6.97 18.81
N GLN A 170 10.80 5.66 18.82
CA GLN A 170 11.62 4.65 18.14
C GLN A 170 11.55 4.77 16.62
N ILE A 171 10.35 5.03 16.07
CA ILE A 171 10.13 5.27 14.64
C ILE A 171 10.96 6.45 14.15
N VAL A 172 10.86 7.60 14.84
CA VAL A 172 11.61 8.81 14.49
C VAL A 172 13.11 8.58 14.66
N GLY A 173 13.52 7.85 15.70
CA GLY A 173 14.92 7.45 15.90
C GLY A 173 15.48 6.61 14.75
N PHE A 174 14.72 5.62 14.28
CA PHE A 174 15.08 4.81 13.11
C PHE A 174 15.23 5.65 11.84
N ILE A 175 14.26 6.52 11.56
CA ILE A 175 14.28 7.41 10.38
C ILE A 175 15.48 8.35 10.44
N ARG A 176 15.78 8.95 11.60
CA ARG A 176 16.91 9.89 11.76
C ARG A 176 18.26 9.22 11.60
N ARG A 177 18.44 8.01 12.17
CA ARG A 177 19.70 7.25 12.05
C ARG A 177 19.94 6.76 10.63
N ASN A 178 18.89 6.40 9.91
CA ASN A 178 18.98 5.83 8.56
C ASN A 178 18.42 6.76 7.49
N ALA A 179 18.50 8.09 7.66
CA ALA A 179 17.76 9.05 6.83
C ALA A 179 17.95 8.83 5.32
N SER A 180 19.19 8.65 4.85
CA SER A 180 19.47 8.41 3.43
C SER A 180 18.85 7.10 2.93
N ASN A 181 19.07 6.00 3.65
CA ASN A 181 18.52 4.68 3.29
C ASN A 181 17.00 4.66 3.39
N TYR A 182 16.43 5.33 4.39
CA TYR A 182 15.00 5.44 4.60
C TYR A 182 14.30 6.21 3.49
N ILE A 183 14.89 7.34 3.07
CA ILE A 183 14.39 8.10 1.91
C ILE A 183 14.40 7.22 0.67
N THR A 184 15.45 6.42 0.47
CA THR A 184 15.51 5.46 -0.65
C THR A 184 14.39 4.41 -0.57
N VAL A 185 14.09 3.86 0.61
CA VAL A 185 12.96 2.94 0.80
C VAL A 185 11.64 3.62 0.41
N TRP A 186 11.39 4.82 0.90
CA TRP A 186 10.16 5.55 0.61
C TRP A 186 10.03 5.92 -0.88
N VAL A 187 11.11 6.41 -1.50
CA VAL A 187 11.16 6.70 -2.93
C VAL A 187 10.95 5.44 -3.75
N SER A 188 11.51 4.30 -3.35
CA SER A 188 11.30 3.02 -4.04
C SER A 188 9.83 2.60 -4.03
N ALA A 189 9.11 2.82 -2.93
CA ALA A 189 7.69 2.54 -2.84
C ALA A 189 6.86 3.46 -3.75
N ILE A 190 7.20 4.76 -3.81
CA ILE A 190 6.54 5.71 -4.74
C ILE A 190 6.80 5.30 -6.19
N LEU A 191 8.06 5.02 -6.55
CA LEU A 191 8.43 4.62 -7.90
C LEU A 191 7.76 3.30 -8.30
N ALA A 192 7.64 2.34 -7.38
CA ALA A 192 6.89 1.11 -7.63
C ALA A 192 5.41 1.42 -7.91
N GLY A 193 4.79 2.30 -7.13
CA GLY A 193 3.43 2.76 -7.38
C GLY A 193 3.26 3.41 -8.76
N ILE A 194 4.20 4.29 -9.16
CA ILE A 194 4.19 4.95 -10.47
C ILE A 194 4.35 3.91 -11.60
N VAL A 195 5.34 3.02 -11.51
CA VAL A 195 5.58 1.97 -12.51
C VAL A 195 4.36 1.08 -12.67
N TYR A 196 3.76 0.65 -11.56
CA TYR A 196 2.53 -0.12 -11.59
C TYR A 196 1.37 0.67 -12.23
N SER A 197 1.19 1.95 -11.89
CA SER A 197 0.12 2.77 -12.46
C SER A 197 0.25 2.97 -13.97
N MET A 198 1.48 3.12 -14.47
CA MET A 198 1.77 3.21 -15.90
C MET A 198 1.53 1.88 -16.61
N ALA A 199 1.95 0.77 -16.01
CA ALA A 199 1.71 -0.56 -16.57
C ALA A 199 0.20 -0.87 -16.61
N ALA A 200 -0.52 -0.55 -15.54
CA ALA A 200 -1.95 -0.78 -15.42
C ALA A 200 -2.75 0.06 -16.43
N SER A 201 -2.39 1.34 -16.64
CA SER A 201 -3.10 2.22 -17.58
C SER A 201 -3.08 1.69 -19.02
N ILE A 202 -1.97 1.06 -19.45
CA ILE A 202 -1.87 0.43 -20.77
C ILE A 202 -2.86 -0.73 -20.91
N VAL A 203 -2.99 -1.56 -19.87
CA VAL A 203 -3.93 -2.72 -19.89
C VAL A 203 -5.38 -2.25 -19.91
N TYR A 204 -5.69 -1.15 -19.21
CA TYR A 204 -7.02 -0.54 -19.21
C TYR A 204 -7.42 0.08 -20.56
N LEU A 205 -6.48 0.31 -21.50
CA LEU A 205 -6.81 0.80 -22.84
C LEU A 205 -7.48 -0.25 -23.72
N ILE A 206 -7.34 -1.54 -23.42
CA ILE A 206 -7.92 -2.64 -24.21
C ILE A 206 -9.37 -2.85 -23.75
N PRO A 207 -10.39 -2.54 -24.58
CA PRO A 207 -11.79 -2.72 -24.21
C PRO A 207 -12.09 -4.18 -23.88
N CYS A 208 -12.91 -4.42 -22.85
CA CYS A 208 -13.35 -5.74 -22.35
C CYS A 208 -12.25 -6.62 -21.72
N LEU A 209 -11.06 -6.72 -22.32
CA LEU A 209 -9.93 -7.48 -21.77
C LEU A 209 -9.30 -6.77 -20.57
N GLY A 210 -9.18 -5.44 -20.65
CA GLY A 210 -8.71 -4.61 -19.54
C GLY A 210 -9.61 -4.73 -18.31
N SER A 211 -10.93 -4.81 -18.49
CA SER A 211 -11.88 -4.97 -17.38
C SER A 211 -11.83 -6.35 -16.72
N VAL A 212 -11.60 -7.42 -17.49
CA VAL A 212 -11.50 -8.78 -16.93
C VAL A 212 -10.16 -8.97 -16.20
N LEU A 213 -9.07 -8.44 -16.75
CA LEU A 213 -7.74 -8.54 -16.14
C LEU A 213 -7.47 -7.49 -15.06
N ALA A 214 -8.33 -6.47 -14.93
CA ALA A 214 -8.21 -5.38 -13.97
C ALA A 214 -7.89 -5.89 -12.55
N LEU A 215 -8.75 -6.79 -12.06
CA LEU A 215 -8.70 -7.27 -10.70
C LEU A 215 -7.47 -8.14 -10.41
N PRO A 216 -7.16 -9.21 -11.18
CA PRO A 216 -5.96 -10.00 -10.94
C PRO A 216 -4.67 -9.19 -11.16
N LEU A 217 -4.63 -8.29 -12.16
CA LEU A 217 -3.47 -7.41 -12.36
C LEU A 217 -3.28 -6.45 -11.19
N SER A 218 -4.38 -5.94 -10.63
CA SER A 218 -4.29 -5.06 -9.45
C SER A 218 -3.78 -5.78 -8.22
N ALA A 219 -4.23 -7.00 -7.99
CA ALA A 219 -3.75 -7.83 -6.91
C ALA A 219 -2.26 -8.18 -7.05
N ALA A 220 -1.82 -8.54 -8.26
CA ALA A 220 -0.41 -8.81 -8.56
C ALA A 220 0.45 -7.55 -8.41
N GLY A 221 -0.06 -6.39 -8.84
CA GLY A 221 0.62 -5.10 -8.70
C GLY A 221 0.82 -4.68 -7.24
N VAL A 222 -0.23 -4.80 -6.42
CA VAL A 222 -0.14 -4.53 -4.97
C VAL A 222 0.86 -5.48 -4.31
N PHE A 223 0.81 -6.78 -4.64
CA PHE A 223 1.78 -7.75 -4.15
C PHE A 223 3.21 -7.35 -4.52
N TRP A 224 3.46 -6.99 -5.78
CA TRP A 224 4.79 -6.55 -6.23
C TRP A 224 5.27 -5.29 -5.49
N ILE A 225 4.42 -4.28 -5.29
CA ILE A 225 4.77 -3.07 -4.52
C ILE A 225 5.19 -3.43 -3.09
N TYR A 226 4.49 -4.36 -2.43
CA TYR A 226 4.89 -4.85 -1.10
C TYR A 226 6.24 -5.55 -1.13
N MET A 227 6.55 -6.34 -2.17
CA MET A 227 7.85 -7.01 -2.28
C MET A 227 8.98 -6.01 -2.47
N VAL A 228 8.81 -5.01 -3.35
CA VAL A 228 9.80 -3.95 -3.57
C VAL A 228 10.06 -3.18 -2.28
N THR A 229 9.00 -2.76 -1.60
CA THR A 229 9.09 -2.00 -0.34
C THR A 229 9.72 -2.85 0.77
N GLY A 230 9.31 -4.12 0.89
CA GLY A 230 9.84 -5.05 1.87
C GLY A 230 11.32 -5.37 1.66
N HIS A 231 11.75 -5.57 0.40
CA HIS A 231 13.15 -5.79 0.07
C HIS A 231 14.01 -4.54 0.31
N ALA A 232 13.53 -3.36 -0.08
CA ALA A 232 14.22 -2.10 0.21
C ALA A 232 14.36 -1.87 1.73
N LEU A 233 13.29 -2.10 2.49
CA LEU A 233 13.29 -1.97 3.95
C LEU A 233 14.21 -3.00 4.62
N GLY A 234 14.25 -4.24 4.13
CA GLY A 234 15.13 -5.28 4.62
C GLY A 234 16.60 -4.90 4.46
N GLN A 235 16.98 -4.31 3.32
CA GLN A 235 18.33 -3.77 3.12
C GLN A 235 18.63 -2.64 4.11
N ALA A 236 17.71 -1.69 4.29
CA ALA A 236 17.89 -0.60 5.25
C ALA A 236 18.08 -1.12 6.69
N LEU A 237 17.37 -2.19 7.06
CA LEU A 237 17.52 -2.84 8.37
C LEU A 237 18.85 -3.61 8.51
N ALA A 238 19.36 -4.21 7.44
CA ALA A 238 20.68 -4.85 7.46
C ALA A 238 21.81 -3.84 7.75
N PHE A 239 21.65 -2.60 7.30
CA PHE A 239 22.60 -1.51 7.55
C PHE A 239 22.41 -0.85 8.93
N ASP A 240 21.23 -0.94 9.54
CA ASP A 240 20.95 -0.39 10.88
C ASP A 240 21.52 -1.31 11.96
N LYS A 241 22.80 -1.10 12.31
CA LYS A 241 23.41 -1.74 13.47
C LYS A 241 22.70 -1.24 14.73
N PRO A 242 21.98 -2.09 15.49
CA PRO A 242 21.36 -1.65 16.73
C PRO A 242 22.45 -1.19 17.70
N GLU A 243 22.20 -0.09 18.43
CA GLU A 243 23.00 0.24 19.62
C GLU A 243 22.95 -0.98 20.55
N SER A 244 24.13 -1.44 20.99
CA SER A 244 24.24 -2.49 21.99
C SER A 244 23.34 -2.16 23.18
N PRO A 245 22.55 -3.11 23.72
CA PRO A 245 21.85 -2.86 24.97
C PRO A 245 22.90 -2.55 26.04
N SER A 246 22.89 -1.32 26.54
CA SER A 246 23.61 -0.88 27.74
C SER A 246 22.83 -1.24 28.99
#